data_AF-A0A1Y3NCB9-F1
#
_entry.id   AF-A0A1Y3NCB9-F1
#
_cell.length_a   1.000
_cell.length_b   1.000
_cell.length_c   1.000
_cell.angle_alpha   90.00
_cell.angle_beta   90.00
_cell.angle_gamma   90.00
#
_symmetry.space_group_name_H-M   'P 1'
#
loop_
_entity.id
_entity.type
_entity.pdbx_description
1 polymer ?
#
loop_
_entity_poly.entity_id
_entity_poly.type
_entity_poly.pdbx_seq_one_letter_code
_entity_poly.pdbx_strand_id
1 'polypeptide(L)'
;MFRKLQKHFSWVLALSVLSLSTISCSPVKSENYGITLRDTTEKFTIFTDGSVATDIVEADDGSVSWVATAAGGAGGGVAFYAKSDKKEINIGNYESIDIELDYSPVEGKWSKGAQDPSFCIRILPWDSTGMFGGFEDLEYINTEAYSGTLKYNVKIPSDFADKIKTSSDFDSILGFAIKFNDYQRGNENGDQLKVQLKTVTFNPKKGAAEDEAFNDGLNDAQRGSVVEINYPTRDYTVEASALTDEDRYKKHAWVYLPAGYDASDKNTKYPLFILLHGSLQNENTWGLSNKGRGGKIKGYMDRGMASGEVEKFILVAATGVSSKNWGPNGVGDDYPAYEVFGQELRADLLPYIRANFNVKEGRDNVALAGLSRGGGQTMNIGVKQCLDIIANFATYSAPVSNADEYIAEIDANPAFDGLKIKNLYANCGTADRLYEPYPAFVEEMKKWNRIENFKEYTYPDGTHDFPVWYKGFYDFIYMIFKNNETETPKPVENQPSTTPVNKCKTKKVVTVTKCKAKKN
;
A
#
# COMPACT_ATOMS: atom_id res chain seq x y z
N MET A 1 53.94 -54.86 -10.32
CA MET A 1 54.67 -55.11 -9.06
C MET A 1 53.64 -55.23 -7.95
N PHE A 2 53.74 -56.25 -7.06
CA PHE A 2 52.92 -56.50 -5.84
C PHE A 2 51.38 -56.38 -5.95
N ARG A 3 50.56 -57.45 -5.95
CA ARG A 3 50.26 -58.55 -4.98
C ARG A 3 49.40 -58.19 -3.74
N LYS A 4 48.28 -58.96 -3.63
CA LYS A 4 47.44 -59.33 -2.45
C LYS A 4 46.47 -58.24 -1.96
N LEU A 5 45.30 -58.52 -1.31
CA LEU A 5 44.48 -59.74 -1.07
C LEU A 5 42.98 -59.29 -1.00
N GLN A 6 42.01 -59.85 -1.73
CA GLN A 6 41.16 -61.05 -1.49
C GLN A 6 40.34 -61.07 -0.16
N LYS A 7 39.05 -61.48 -0.28
CA LYS A 7 38.08 -61.95 0.76
C LYS A 7 37.27 -60.85 1.51
N HIS A 8 35.99 -61.03 1.85
CA HIS A 8 35.01 -62.11 1.59
C HIS A 8 33.60 -61.51 1.44
N PHE A 9 32.79 -62.05 0.51
CA PHE A 9 31.33 -61.85 0.45
C PHE A 9 30.66 -63.06 1.12
N SER A 10 29.62 -62.86 1.94
CA SER A 10 28.73 -63.93 2.40
C SER A 10 27.36 -63.39 2.76
N TRP A 11 26.31 -63.94 2.16
CA TRP A 11 24.92 -63.76 2.56
C TRP A 11 24.51 -64.90 3.50
N VAL A 12 23.94 -64.59 4.67
CA VAL A 12 22.96 -65.47 5.34
C VAL A 12 21.92 -64.59 6.05
N LEU A 13 20.65 -64.97 5.88
CA LEU A 13 19.46 -64.36 6.50
C LEU A 13 19.18 -65.04 7.85
N ALA A 14 18.79 -64.28 8.89
CA ALA A 14 18.19 -64.84 10.11
C ALA A 14 17.21 -63.87 10.77
N LEU A 15 16.06 -64.40 11.24
CA LEU A 15 15.00 -63.65 11.92
C LEU A 15 15.41 -63.25 13.34
N SER A 16 14.95 -62.08 13.80
CA SER A 16 14.74 -61.82 15.23
C SER A 16 13.60 -60.83 15.47
N VAL A 17 12.43 -61.39 15.79
CA VAL A 17 11.37 -60.97 16.73
C VAL A 17 11.25 -59.47 17.08
N LEU A 18 10.05 -58.91 16.90
CA LEU A 18 9.64 -57.60 17.41
C LEU A 18 9.88 -57.47 18.93
N SER A 19 10.56 -56.40 19.33
CA SER A 19 10.30 -55.72 20.60
C SER A 19 9.81 -54.30 20.31
N LEU A 20 8.55 -54.00 20.60
CA LEU A 20 8.09 -52.62 20.66
C LEU A 20 8.68 -51.98 21.92
N SER A 21 9.81 -51.29 21.79
CA SER A 21 10.15 -50.20 22.71
C SER A 21 9.44 -48.94 22.26
N THR A 22 8.26 -48.66 22.83
CA THR A 22 7.65 -47.34 22.76
C THR A 22 8.51 -46.36 23.53
N ILE A 23 9.55 -45.83 22.89
CA ILE A 23 10.29 -44.68 23.39
C ILE A 23 9.36 -43.48 23.26
N SER A 24 8.59 -43.22 24.32
CA SER A 24 7.94 -41.94 24.54
C SER A 24 9.00 -40.90 24.87
N CYS A 25 9.83 -40.55 23.88
CA CYS A 25 10.56 -39.30 23.87
C CYS A 25 9.53 -38.18 23.68
N SER A 26 8.82 -37.83 24.76
CA SER A 26 8.43 -36.44 24.95
C SER A 26 9.75 -35.67 25.01
N PRO A 27 10.08 -34.82 24.02
CA PRO A 27 11.24 -33.96 24.16
C PRO A 27 11.05 -33.12 25.43
N VAL A 28 12.07 -33.08 26.27
CA VAL A 28 12.14 -32.05 27.31
C VAL A 28 12.09 -30.73 26.58
N LYS A 29 11.04 -29.93 26.80
CA LYS A 29 10.91 -28.62 26.18
C LYS A 29 12.11 -27.77 26.59
N SER A 30 13.02 -27.52 25.65
CA SER A 30 13.71 -26.23 25.63
C SER A 30 12.65 -25.13 25.50
N GLU A 31 12.91 -23.98 26.10
CA GLU A 31 12.18 -22.77 25.75
C GLU A 31 12.60 -22.41 24.32
N ASN A 32 11.85 -22.92 23.33
CA ASN A 32 12.06 -22.61 21.93
C ASN A 32 11.56 -21.19 21.66
N TYR A 33 12.48 -20.23 21.68
CA TYR A 33 12.19 -18.87 21.23
C TYR A 33 12.08 -18.80 19.71
N GLY A 34 11.25 -17.87 19.23
CA GLY A 34 10.96 -17.70 17.80
C GLY A 34 9.47 -17.69 17.47
N ILE A 35 9.17 -17.84 16.19
CA ILE A 35 7.82 -17.89 15.63
C ILE A 35 7.42 -19.36 15.45
N THR A 36 6.26 -19.76 15.96
CA THR A 36 5.65 -21.05 15.65
C THR A 36 4.47 -20.85 14.70
N LEU A 37 4.55 -21.49 13.54
CA LEU A 37 3.54 -21.47 12.48
C LEU A 37 3.27 -22.93 12.09
N ARG A 38 2.04 -23.41 12.28
CA ARG A 38 1.63 -24.81 11.97
C ARG A 38 2.63 -25.85 12.51
N ASP A 39 2.87 -25.80 13.83
CA ASP A 39 3.80 -26.67 14.56
C ASP A 39 5.28 -26.62 14.11
N THR A 40 5.63 -25.72 13.17
CA THR A 40 7.01 -25.46 12.75
C THR A 40 7.53 -24.23 13.50
N THR A 41 8.62 -24.38 14.25
CA THR A 41 9.28 -23.25 14.93
C THR A 41 10.45 -22.73 14.09
N GLU A 42 10.45 -21.42 13.82
CA GLU A 42 11.48 -20.70 13.08
C GLU A 42 12.06 -19.56 13.95
N LYS A 43 13.33 -19.19 13.74
CA LYS A 43 13.89 -18.00 14.39
C LYS A 43 13.17 -16.75 13.91
N PHE A 44 13.01 -15.76 14.78
CA PHE A 44 12.58 -14.43 14.37
C PHE A 44 13.46 -13.92 13.22
N THR A 45 12.84 -13.30 12.23
CA THR A 45 13.53 -12.63 11.13
C THR A 45 12.98 -11.22 11.07
N ILE A 46 13.82 -10.21 11.30
CA ILE A 46 13.37 -8.82 11.43
C ILE A 46 13.25 -8.12 10.08
N PHE A 47 12.37 -7.12 10.00
CA PHE A 47 12.43 -6.09 8.97
C PHE A 47 13.48 -5.04 9.37
N THR A 48 14.50 -4.88 8.53
CA THR A 48 15.64 -3.98 8.79
C THR A 48 15.36 -2.51 8.41
N ASP A 49 14.22 -2.21 7.79
CA ASP A 49 13.90 -0.90 7.25
C ASP A 49 12.88 -0.14 8.12
N GLY A 50 13.23 1.08 8.52
CA GLY A 50 12.27 2.07 9.04
C GLY A 50 11.91 1.96 10.52
N SER A 51 12.57 1.12 11.32
CA SER A 51 12.35 1.11 12.78
C SER A 51 13.03 2.31 13.47
N VAL A 52 12.33 2.86 14.47
CA VAL A 52 12.88 3.84 15.44
C VAL A 52 13.25 3.18 16.78
N ALA A 53 13.20 1.85 16.88
CA ALA A 53 13.76 1.11 18.01
C ALA A 53 15.30 1.11 17.92
N THR A 54 15.96 1.26 19.06
CA THR A 54 17.43 1.16 19.16
C THR A 54 17.82 -0.17 19.79
N ASP A 55 19.12 -0.49 19.74
CA ASP A 55 19.71 -1.65 20.43
C ASP A 55 19.00 -2.98 20.09
N ILE A 56 18.61 -3.15 18.83
CA ILE A 56 17.98 -4.38 18.34
C ILE A 56 19.03 -5.49 18.33
N VAL A 57 18.80 -6.55 19.12
CA VAL A 57 19.70 -7.70 19.26
C VAL A 57 18.91 -8.99 19.03
N GLU A 58 19.26 -9.70 17.96
CA GLU A 58 18.88 -11.10 17.73
C GLU A 58 19.83 -12.00 18.52
N ALA A 59 19.31 -12.78 19.46
CA ALA A 59 20.10 -13.63 20.34
C ALA A 59 20.31 -15.05 19.77
N ASP A 60 21.36 -15.72 20.21
CA ASP A 60 21.67 -17.11 19.79
C ASP A 60 20.55 -18.09 20.14
N ASP A 61 19.83 -17.86 21.24
CA ASP A 61 18.66 -18.64 21.66
C ASP A 61 17.41 -18.43 20.78
N GLY A 62 17.43 -17.44 19.88
CA GLY A 62 16.34 -17.13 18.96
C GLY A 62 15.38 -16.05 19.46
N SER A 63 15.56 -15.48 20.65
CA SER A 63 14.83 -14.30 21.11
C SER A 63 15.33 -13.00 20.44
N VAL A 64 14.50 -11.96 20.42
CA VAL A 64 14.90 -10.63 19.93
C VAL A 64 14.60 -9.57 20.97
N SER A 65 15.60 -8.77 21.34
CA SER A 65 15.41 -7.63 22.24
C SER A 65 15.66 -6.29 21.54
N TRP A 66 15.04 -5.23 22.05
CA TRP A 66 15.20 -3.85 21.57
C TRP A 66 14.84 -2.83 22.66
N VAL A 67 15.22 -1.58 22.43
CA VAL A 67 14.75 -0.41 23.18
C VAL A 67 13.71 0.33 22.34
N ALA A 68 12.46 0.30 22.81
CA ALA A 68 11.39 1.13 22.31
C ALA A 68 11.50 2.54 22.92
N THR A 69 11.31 3.58 22.11
CA THR A 69 11.32 4.99 22.58
C THR A 69 9.98 5.66 22.23
N ALA A 70 9.37 6.37 23.19
CA ALA A 70 8.19 7.20 22.98
C ALA A 70 8.53 8.41 22.10
N ALA A 71 7.72 8.66 21.08
CA ALA A 71 8.00 9.64 20.04
C ALA A 71 6.71 10.13 19.39
N GLY A 72 5.91 10.90 20.15
CA GLY A 72 4.68 11.53 19.66
C GLY A 72 3.61 10.56 19.19
N GLY A 73 3.61 9.31 19.66
CA GLY A 73 2.72 8.26 19.17
C GLY A 73 3.36 7.29 18.19
N ALA A 74 4.63 7.49 17.78
CA ALA A 74 5.35 6.54 16.94
C ALA A 74 5.92 5.35 17.72
N GLY A 75 5.94 5.42 19.06
CA GLY A 75 6.36 4.41 20.05
C GLY A 75 7.14 3.22 19.51
N GLY A 76 8.48 3.29 19.60
CA GLY A 76 9.40 2.38 18.91
C GLY A 76 9.02 0.88 18.99
N GLY A 77 9.11 0.20 17.84
CA GLY A 77 8.73 -1.20 17.70
C GLY A 77 9.58 -1.92 16.67
N VAL A 78 9.49 -3.24 16.66
CA VAL A 78 10.17 -4.09 15.68
C VAL A 78 9.11 -4.90 14.92
N ALA A 79 9.29 -5.00 13.61
CA ALA A 79 8.51 -5.89 12.76
C ALA A 79 9.28 -7.15 12.43
N PHE A 80 8.55 -8.24 12.30
CA PHE A 80 9.03 -9.59 12.09
C PHE A 80 8.30 -10.20 10.90
N TYR A 81 9.02 -10.85 9.99
CA TYR A 81 8.39 -11.68 8.97
C TYR A 81 7.66 -12.84 9.65
N ALA A 82 6.50 -13.22 9.14
CA ALA A 82 5.76 -14.37 9.67
C ALA A 82 6.50 -15.71 9.41
N LYS A 83 7.41 -15.72 8.44
CA LYS A 83 8.25 -16.86 8.03
C LYS A 83 9.66 -16.38 7.74
N SER A 84 10.67 -17.15 8.11
CA SER A 84 12.09 -16.85 7.89
C SER A 84 12.48 -16.88 6.41
N ASP A 85 11.78 -17.66 5.60
CA ASP A 85 11.90 -17.66 4.13
C ASP A 85 11.17 -16.47 3.45
N LYS A 86 10.58 -15.58 4.27
CA LYS A 86 9.85 -14.37 3.88
C LYS A 86 8.62 -14.62 3.00
N LYS A 87 8.12 -15.85 2.92
CA LYS A 87 6.82 -16.14 2.30
C LYS A 87 5.70 -15.63 3.19
N GLU A 88 4.63 -15.25 2.53
CA GLU A 88 3.43 -14.70 3.14
C GLU A 88 2.52 -15.81 3.70
N ILE A 89 1.62 -15.44 4.61
CA ILE A 89 0.58 -16.32 5.16
C ILE A 89 -0.79 -15.67 5.00
N ASN A 90 -1.86 -16.46 4.89
CA ASN A 90 -3.22 -15.92 4.88
C ASN A 90 -3.70 -15.71 6.33
N ILE A 91 -3.87 -14.46 6.78
CA ILE A 91 -4.29 -14.19 8.18
C ILE A 91 -5.70 -14.73 8.48
N GLY A 92 -6.54 -14.88 7.46
CA GLY A 92 -7.85 -15.52 7.54
C GLY A 92 -7.80 -17.00 7.92
N ASN A 93 -6.66 -17.69 7.76
CA ASN A 93 -6.46 -19.06 8.25
C ASN A 93 -6.29 -19.16 9.77
N TYR A 94 -6.06 -18.05 10.48
CA TYR A 94 -5.67 -18.03 11.89
C TYR A 94 -6.79 -17.51 12.80
N GLU A 95 -6.88 -18.02 14.03
CA GLU A 95 -7.88 -17.60 15.04
C GLU A 95 -7.29 -16.78 16.20
N SER A 96 -6.02 -16.97 16.49
CA SER A 96 -5.30 -16.15 17.48
C SER A 96 -3.79 -16.18 17.30
N ILE A 97 -3.12 -15.21 17.90
CA ILE A 97 -1.66 -15.14 18.00
C ILE A 97 -1.30 -15.14 19.49
N ASP A 98 -0.63 -16.19 19.99
CA ASP A 98 -0.02 -16.12 21.32
C ASP A 98 1.28 -15.33 21.23
N ILE A 99 1.54 -14.48 22.20
CA ILE A 99 2.81 -13.76 22.36
C ILE A 99 3.36 -13.97 23.77
N GLU A 100 4.68 -14.09 23.87
CA GLU A 100 5.42 -14.01 25.11
C GLU A 100 6.59 -13.03 24.96
N LEU A 101 6.61 -11.99 25.79
CA LEU A 101 7.70 -11.01 25.84
C LEU A 101 8.00 -10.58 27.29
N ASP A 102 9.27 -10.33 27.58
CA ASP A 102 9.68 -9.60 28.78
C ASP A 102 9.76 -8.10 28.48
N TYR A 103 9.43 -7.27 29.46
CA TYR A 103 9.50 -5.81 29.33
C TYR A 103 9.91 -5.13 30.63
N SER A 104 10.70 -4.07 30.53
CA SER A 104 11.10 -3.23 31.67
C SER A 104 11.49 -1.81 31.23
N PRO A 105 10.98 -0.75 31.89
CA PRO A 105 11.40 0.61 31.61
C PRO A 105 12.91 0.80 31.80
N VAL A 106 13.53 1.59 30.92
CA VAL A 106 14.95 1.93 31.03
C VAL A 106 15.16 2.84 32.24
N GLU A 107 16.19 2.55 33.03
CA GLU A 107 16.49 3.29 34.26
C GLU A 107 16.71 4.79 33.98
N GLY A 108 15.99 5.65 34.72
CA GLY A 108 16.05 7.11 34.53
C GLY A 108 15.42 7.63 33.22
N LYS A 109 14.74 6.77 32.45
CA LYS A 109 14.13 7.06 31.15
C LYS A 109 12.65 6.70 31.12
N TRP A 110 11.95 6.86 32.24
CA TRP A 110 10.51 6.66 32.31
C TRP A 110 9.88 7.75 33.17
N SER A 111 8.90 8.44 32.59
CA SER A 111 8.29 9.60 33.21
C SER A 111 7.49 9.21 34.44
N LYS A 112 7.61 10.01 35.51
CA LYS A 112 6.98 9.72 36.81
C LYS A 112 5.44 9.67 36.76
N GLY A 113 4.84 10.31 35.75
CA GLY A 113 3.40 10.30 35.49
C GLY A 113 2.93 9.23 34.49
N ALA A 114 3.85 8.47 33.89
CA ALA A 114 3.49 7.43 32.95
C ALA A 114 2.88 6.21 33.67
N GLN A 115 1.84 5.67 33.06
CA GLN A 115 1.17 4.44 33.46
C GLN A 115 2.08 3.22 33.22
N ASP A 116 1.61 2.04 33.57
CA ASP A 116 2.23 0.78 33.14
C ASP A 116 2.37 0.74 31.60
N PRO A 117 3.35 0.01 31.04
CA PRO A 117 3.48 -0.15 29.60
C PRO A 117 2.21 -0.63 28.88
N SER A 118 2.19 -0.46 27.57
CA SER A 118 1.13 -0.94 26.68
C SER A 118 1.76 -1.26 25.33
N PHE A 119 1.23 -2.25 24.62
CA PHE A 119 1.74 -2.69 23.32
C PHE A 119 0.63 -2.67 22.28
N CYS A 120 0.98 -2.46 21.02
CA CYS A 120 0.09 -2.66 19.88
C CYS A 120 0.66 -3.78 19.00
N ILE A 121 -0.17 -4.79 18.73
CA ILE A 121 0.09 -5.80 17.71
C ILE A 121 -0.46 -5.27 16.40
N ARG A 122 0.40 -5.15 15.39
CA ARG A 122 0.04 -4.69 14.06
C ARG A 122 0.37 -5.76 13.03
N ILE A 123 -0.42 -5.84 11.96
CA ILE A 123 -0.22 -6.83 10.89
C ILE A 123 0.29 -6.15 9.62
N LEU A 124 1.30 -6.75 8.98
CA LEU A 124 1.91 -6.27 7.73
C LEU A 124 1.28 -7.00 6.53
N PRO A 125 0.37 -6.38 5.77
CA PRO A 125 -0.11 -6.94 4.51
C PRO A 125 0.98 -7.02 3.42
N TRP A 126 0.73 -7.82 2.38
CA TRP A 126 1.59 -8.01 1.20
C TRP A 126 2.09 -6.70 0.57
N ASP A 127 1.21 -5.70 0.42
CA ASP A 127 1.51 -4.44 -0.27
C ASP A 127 1.93 -3.30 0.68
N SER A 128 2.25 -3.64 1.93
CA SER A 128 2.81 -2.72 2.92
C SER A 128 4.08 -2.04 2.37
N THR A 129 4.23 -0.76 2.72
CA THR A 129 5.17 0.17 2.07
C THR A 129 6.47 0.34 2.87
N GLY A 130 6.57 -0.34 4.01
CA GLY A 130 7.60 -0.18 5.03
C GLY A 130 6.97 -0.12 6.42
N MET A 131 7.78 -0.21 7.48
CA MET A 131 7.35 -0.59 8.85
C MET A 131 6.35 0.33 9.58
N PHE A 132 5.89 1.43 8.97
CA PHE A 132 4.84 2.28 9.52
C PHE A 132 3.75 2.70 8.50
N GLY A 133 3.84 2.30 7.23
CA GLY A 133 2.87 2.63 6.18
C GLY A 133 2.07 1.40 5.72
N GLY A 134 0.74 1.45 5.84
CA GLY A 134 -0.15 0.35 5.45
C GLY A 134 -0.11 -0.81 6.44
N PHE A 135 -0.58 -0.58 7.66
CA PHE A 135 -0.75 -1.58 8.72
C PHE A 135 -2.18 -1.56 9.22
N GLU A 136 -2.70 -2.73 9.57
CA GLU A 136 -3.85 -2.82 10.45
C GLU A 136 -3.42 -3.08 11.88
N ASP A 137 -3.82 -2.18 12.78
CA ASP A 137 -3.81 -2.44 14.21
C ASP A 137 -4.79 -3.58 14.49
N LEU A 138 -4.28 -4.67 15.08
CA LEU A 138 -5.05 -5.85 15.45
C LEU A 138 -5.58 -5.73 16.88
N GLU A 139 -4.70 -5.45 17.84
CA GLU A 139 -5.07 -5.31 19.25
C GLU A 139 -4.10 -4.42 20.03
N TYR A 140 -4.63 -3.68 21.01
CA TYR A 140 -3.88 -2.91 21.99
C TYR A 140 -3.90 -3.63 23.34
N ILE A 141 -2.74 -3.97 23.86
CA ILE A 141 -2.53 -4.81 25.04
C ILE A 141 -1.92 -3.95 26.15
N ASN A 142 -2.72 -3.56 27.12
CA ASN A 142 -2.21 -2.91 28.33
C ASN A 142 -1.54 -3.93 29.24
N THR A 143 -0.36 -3.61 29.79
CA THR A 143 0.22 -4.42 30.85
C THR A 143 -0.42 -4.08 32.20
N GLU A 144 -0.47 -5.07 33.09
CA GLU A 144 -1.00 -4.93 34.46
C GLU A 144 0.08 -4.58 35.50
N ALA A 145 1.31 -4.35 35.04
CA ALA A 145 2.47 -4.03 35.88
C ALA A 145 3.52 -3.23 35.10
N TYR A 146 4.34 -2.50 35.86
CA TYR A 146 5.39 -1.61 35.36
C TYR A 146 6.49 -2.36 34.59
N SER A 147 6.80 -3.59 34.99
CA SER A 147 7.75 -4.49 34.35
C SER A 147 7.40 -5.95 34.63
N GLY A 148 7.79 -6.86 33.74
CA GLY A 148 7.56 -8.30 33.91
C GLY A 148 7.55 -9.06 32.60
N THR A 149 6.92 -10.25 32.62
CA THR A 149 6.66 -11.06 31.43
C THR A 149 5.19 -10.94 31.05
N LEU A 150 4.92 -10.48 29.84
CA LEU A 150 3.59 -10.50 29.21
C LEU A 150 3.43 -11.83 28.46
N LYS A 151 2.41 -12.62 28.83
CA LYS A 151 1.90 -13.75 28.04
C LYS A 151 0.46 -13.41 27.64
N TYR A 152 0.17 -13.31 26.34
CA TYR A 152 -1.13 -12.84 25.86
C TYR A 152 -1.60 -13.61 24.63
N ASN A 153 -2.89 -13.93 24.56
CA ASN A 153 -3.52 -14.57 23.41
C ASN A 153 -4.35 -13.53 22.65
N VAL A 154 -3.76 -12.96 21.61
CA VAL A 154 -4.39 -11.96 20.72
C VAL A 154 -5.46 -12.66 19.92
N LYS A 155 -6.73 -12.28 20.06
CA LYS A 155 -7.80 -12.86 19.25
C LYS A 155 -7.85 -12.17 17.89
N ILE A 156 -7.93 -12.96 16.81
CA ILE A 156 -8.13 -12.41 15.46
C ILE A 156 -9.65 -12.29 15.23
N PRO A 157 -10.21 -11.06 15.09
CA PRO A 157 -11.63 -10.89 14.80
C PRO A 157 -12.02 -11.59 13.50
N SER A 158 -13.25 -12.10 13.42
CA SER A 158 -13.73 -12.86 12.25
C SER A 158 -13.72 -12.07 10.95
N ASP A 159 -13.89 -10.75 11.06
CA ASP A 159 -13.90 -9.73 10.00
C ASP A 159 -12.52 -9.12 9.73
N PHE A 160 -11.49 -9.45 10.52
CA PHE A 160 -10.17 -8.84 10.37
C PHE A 160 -9.49 -9.16 9.03
N ALA A 161 -9.75 -10.35 8.47
CA ALA A 161 -9.28 -10.69 7.13
C ALA A 161 -9.92 -9.81 6.03
N ASP A 162 -11.15 -9.35 6.23
CA ASP A 162 -11.83 -8.44 5.31
C ASP A 162 -11.38 -6.99 5.52
N LYS A 163 -11.02 -6.61 6.76
CA LYS A 163 -10.31 -5.36 7.06
C LYS A 163 -8.97 -5.29 6.33
N ILE A 164 -8.15 -6.35 6.42
CA ILE A 164 -6.87 -6.47 5.71
C ILE A 164 -7.07 -6.45 4.19
N LYS A 165 -8.09 -7.13 3.64
CA LYS A 165 -8.45 -7.01 2.22
C LYS A 165 -8.85 -5.60 1.81
N THR A 166 -9.53 -4.86 2.69
CA THR A 166 -9.89 -3.46 2.42
C THR A 166 -8.65 -2.58 2.31
N SER A 167 -7.67 -2.76 3.20
CA SER A 167 -6.43 -1.96 3.17
C SER A 167 -5.34 -2.46 2.22
N SER A 168 -5.34 -3.72 1.80
CA SER A 168 -4.27 -4.33 0.96
C SER A 168 -4.72 -5.15 -0.26
N ASP A 169 -6.02 -5.11 -0.58
CA ASP A 169 -6.71 -5.91 -1.63
C ASP A 169 -6.75 -7.43 -1.41
N PHE A 170 -5.91 -7.96 -0.51
CA PHE A 170 -5.75 -9.40 -0.24
C PHE A 170 -5.70 -9.65 1.28
N ASP A 171 -5.85 -10.89 1.73
CA ASP A 171 -5.69 -11.31 3.15
C ASP A 171 -4.32 -11.93 3.45
N SER A 172 -3.37 -11.77 2.53
CA SER A 172 -2.01 -12.30 2.67
C SER A 172 -1.10 -11.28 3.33
N ILE A 173 -0.42 -11.74 4.38
CA ILE A 173 0.40 -10.92 5.26
C ILE A 173 1.85 -11.41 5.22
N LEU A 174 2.79 -10.47 5.18
CA LEU A 174 4.22 -10.72 5.16
C LEU A 174 4.78 -10.89 6.59
N GLY A 175 4.09 -10.33 7.59
CA GLY A 175 4.56 -10.32 8.97
C GLY A 175 3.65 -9.62 9.97
N PHE A 176 4.19 -9.38 11.16
CA PHE A 176 3.57 -8.64 12.24
C PHE A 176 4.58 -7.69 12.90
N ALA A 177 4.10 -6.68 13.63
CA ALA A 177 4.95 -5.80 14.43
C ALA A 177 4.46 -5.73 15.87
N ILE A 178 5.42 -5.64 16.80
CA ILE A 178 5.16 -5.32 18.20
C ILE A 178 5.65 -3.90 18.43
N LYS A 179 4.69 -3.01 18.68
CA LYS A 179 4.91 -1.58 18.85
C LYS A 179 4.67 -1.19 20.31
N PHE A 180 5.51 -0.33 20.89
CA PHE A 180 5.21 0.31 22.17
C PHE A 180 4.06 1.32 21.97
N ASN A 181 3.01 1.21 22.77
CA ASN A 181 1.90 2.16 22.77
C ASN A 181 2.16 3.29 23.79
N ASP A 182 2.80 4.35 23.31
CA ASP A 182 3.05 5.60 24.04
C ASP A 182 1.82 6.53 24.09
N TYR A 183 0.83 6.33 23.21
CA TYR A 183 -0.40 7.12 23.22
C TYR A 183 -1.20 6.92 24.51
N GLN A 184 -1.62 8.05 25.11
CA GLN A 184 -2.56 8.10 26.25
C GLN A 184 -2.10 7.39 27.54
N ARG A 185 -0.86 6.87 27.59
CA ARG A 185 -0.24 6.29 28.79
C ARG A 185 0.51 7.31 29.66
N GLY A 186 0.56 8.59 29.26
CA GLY A 186 1.23 9.65 30.03
C GLY A 186 2.75 9.66 29.90
N ASN A 187 3.28 9.01 28.86
CA ASN A 187 4.70 9.04 28.52
C ASN A 187 5.12 10.39 27.92
N GLU A 188 6.35 10.81 28.20
CA GLU A 188 6.99 11.95 27.54
C GLU A 188 7.85 11.49 26.35
N ASN A 189 8.07 12.37 25.36
CA ASN A 189 8.96 12.06 24.24
C ASN A 189 10.38 11.76 24.74
N GLY A 190 10.91 10.58 24.41
CA GLY A 190 12.18 10.10 24.93
C GLY A 190 12.07 9.16 26.14
N ASP A 191 10.86 8.84 26.64
CA ASP A 191 10.66 7.68 27.52
C ASP A 191 11.04 6.39 26.80
N GLN A 192 11.65 5.44 27.50
CA GLN A 192 12.22 4.22 26.93
C GLN A 192 11.82 2.95 27.67
N LEU A 193 11.50 1.91 26.90
CA LEU A 193 11.11 0.58 27.35
C LEU A 193 12.03 -0.46 26.71
N LYS A 194 12.71 -1.28 27.53
CA LYS A 194 13.37 -2.49 27.04
C LYS A 194 12.31 -3.55 26.81
N VAL A 195 12.38 -4.23 25.68
CA VAL A 195 11.50 -5.35 25.31
C VAL A 195 12.36 -6.52 24.86
N GLN A 196 12.00 -7.74 25.24
CA GLN A 196 12.56 -8.97 24.69
C GLN A 196 11.42 -9.90 24.27
N LEU A 197 11.22 -10.06 22.97
CA LEU A 197 10.28 -11.02 22.40
C LEU A 197 10.87 -12.43 22.47
N LYS A 198 10.14 -13.33 23.14
CA LYS A 198 10.53 -14.73 23.34
C LYS A 198 9.82 -15.64 22.36
N THR A 199 8.49 -15.67 22.37
CA THR A 199 7.71 -16.54 21.47
C THR A 199 6.56 -15.81 20.82
N VAL A 200 6.23 -16.22 19.59
CA VAL A 200 4.99 -15.86 18.91
C VAL A 200 4.43 -17.12 18.27
N THR A 201 3.18 -17.49 18.56
CA THR A 201 2.54 -18.68 17.99
C THR A 201 1.28 -18.29 17.24
N PHE A 202 1.27 -18.50 15.93
CA PHE A 202 0.10 -18.33 15.09
C PHE A 202 -0.77 -19.59 15.14
N ASN A 203 -1.94 -19.50 15.77
CA ASN A 203 -2.85 -20.62 15.97
C ASN A 203 -3.82 -20.75 14.79
N PRO A 204 -3.69 -21.79 13.93
CA PRO A 204 -4.56 -21.96 12.77
C PRO A 204 -5.97 -22.39 13.21
N LYS A 205 -6.99 -21.90 12.49
CA LYS A 205 -8.35 -22.40 12.59
C LYS A 205 -8.38 -23.89 12.28
N LYS A 206 -9.22 -24.65 13.00
CA LYS A 206 -9.36 -26.09 12.79
C LYS A 206 -9.69 -26.43 11.33
N GLY A 207 -8.75 -27.08 10.64
CA GLY A 207 -8.91 -27.47 9.23
C GLY A 207 -8.64 -26.35 8.23
N ALA A 208 -7.97 -25.27 8.62
CA ALA A 208 -7.48 -24.25 7.70
C ALA A 208 -6.55 -24.86 6.63
N ALA A 209 -6.72 -24.44 5.38
CA ALA A 209 -5.83 -24.82 4.28
C ALA A 209 -4.39 -24.42 4.60
N GLU A 210 -3.41 -25.12 4.02
CA GLU A 210 -1.99 -24.75 4.17
C GLU A 210 -1.68 -23.34 3.64
N ASP A 211 -0.62 -22.73 4.15
CA ASP A 211 -0.23 -21.39 3.70
C ASP A 211 0.48 -21.49 2.34
N GLU A 212 -0.19 -21.00 1.30
CA GLU A 212 0.34 -20.90 -0.04
C GLU A 212 1.15 -19.61 -0.22
N ALA A 213 2.20 -19.65 -1.05
CA ALA A 213 2.93 -18.45 -1.42
C ALA A 213 1.99 -17.51 -2.19
N PHE A 214 1.99 -16.22 -1.84
CA PHE A 214 1.06 -15.28 -2.45
C PHE A 214 1.29 -15.14 -3.95
N ASN A 215 0.18 -14.97 -4.68
CA ASN A 215 0.16 -14.80 -6.12
C ASN A 215 -0.92 -13.78 -6.52
N ASP A 216 -0.51 -12.56 -6.87
CA ASP A 216 -1.36 -11.51 -7.47
C ASP A 216 -1.64 -11.75 -8.97
N GLY A 217 -1.26 -12.91 -9.51
CA GLY A 217 -1.34 -13.25 -10.92
C GLY A 217 -0.19 -12.70 -11.77
N LEU A 218 0.80 -12.02 -11.16
CA LEU A 218 1.89 -11.36 -11.89
C LEU A 218 3.21 -12.11 -11.79
N ASN A 219 3.83 -12.35 -12.94
CA ASN A 219 5.25 -12.72 -13.02
C ASN A 219 6.16 -11.48 -13.01
N ASP A 220 7.45 -11.67 -12.78
CA ASP A 220 8.41 -10.55 -12.62
C ASP A 220 8.51 -9.64 -13.85
N ALA A 221 8.28 -10.16 -15.07
CA ALA A 221 8.28 -9.35 -16.29
C ALA A 221 7.02 -8.47 -16.44
N GLN A 222 6.00 -8.67 -15.61
CA GLN A 222 4.80 -7.83 -15.53
C GLN A 222 4.89 -6.76 -14.42
N ARG A 223 5.97 -6.73 -13.62
CA ARG A 223 6.17 -5.75 -12.56
C ARG A 223 6.98 -4.57 -13.07
N GLY A 224 6.50 -3.36 -12.82
CA GLY A 224 7.30 -2.15 -12.98
C GLY A 224 8.41 -2.06 -11.94
N SER A 225 9.32 -1.10 -12.12
CA SER A 225 10.38 -0.79 -11.15
C SER A 225 10.13 0.58 -10.52
N VAL A 226 10.70 0.81 -9.33
CA VAL A 226 10.73 2.13 -8.71
C VAL A 226 12.18 2.55 -8.56
N VAL A 227 12.47 3.80 -8.89
CA VAL A 227 13.77 4.43 -8.71
C VAL A 227 13.64 5.70 -7.88
N GLU A 228 14.66 5.96 -7.07
CA GLU A 228 14.84 7.23 -6.36
C GLU A 228 15.48 8.25 -7.30
N ILE A 229 15.02 9.51 -7.26
CA ILE A 229 15.70 10.64 -7.88
C ILE A 229 15.92 11.78 -6.87
N ASN A 230 16.97 12.56 -7.12
CA ASN A 230 17.28 13.78 -6.38
C ASN A 230 17.54 14.90 -7.39
N TYR A 231 16.51 15.68 -7.71
CA TYR A 231 16.57 16.74 -8.74
C TYR A 231 17.01 18.09 -8.14
N PRO A 232 17.80 18.90 -8.88
CA PRO A 232 18.14 20.25 -8.44
C PRO A 232 16.91 21.15 -8.50
N THR A 233 16.73 21.97 -7.48
CA THR A 233 15.63 22.95 -7.33
C THR A 233 16.12 24.11 -6.45
N ARG A 234 15.22 25.04 -6.14
CA ARG A 234 15.48 26.17 -5.25
C ARG A 234 14.31 26.43 -4.32
N ASP A 235 14.53 27.29 -3.35
CA ASP A 235 13.43 27.90 -2.59
C ASP A 235 12.66 28.87 -3.49
N TYR A 236 11.38 28.60 -3.69
CA TYR A 236 10.47 29.43 -4.49
C TYR A 236 9.68 30.43 -3.64
N THR A 237 9.83 30.41 -2.31
CA THR A 237 9.40 31.52 -1.43
C THR A 237 10.41 32.67 -1.45
N VAL A 238 11.65 32.41 -1.89
CA VAL A 238 12.69 33.42 -2.08
C VAL A 238 12.61 34.01 -3.50
N GLU A 239 12.49 35.33 -3.55
CA GLU A 239 12.50 36.10 -4.81
C GLU A 239 13.79 35.92 -5.59
N ALA A 240 13.68 35.87 -6.93
CA ALA A 240 14.80 35.52 -7.80
C ALA A 240 16.01 36.48 -7.70
N SER A 241 15.77 37.73 -7.30
CA SER A 241 16.79 38.75 -7.05
C SER A 241 17.50 38.64 -5.69
N ALA A 242 16.94 37.86 -4.76
CA ALA A 242 17.46 37.63 -3.41
C ALA A 242 18.06 36.23 -3.22
N LEU A 243 17.94 35.34 -4.21
CA LEU A 243 18.46 33.98 -4.17
C LEU A 243 19.97 33.92 -3.89
N THR A 244 20.31 33.14 -2.87
CA THR A 244 21.68 32.74 -2.57
C THR A 244 21.92 31.27 -2.93
N ASP A 245 23.16 30.78 -2.79
CA ASP A 245 23.44 29.35 -2.93
C ASP A 245 22.86 28.51 -1.79
N GLU A 246 22.57 29.10 -0.62
CA GLU A 246 21.90 28.43 0.51
C GLU A 246 20.40 28.16 0.24
N ASP A 247 19.82 28.83 -0.75
CA ASP A 247 18.45 28.64 -1.21
C ASP A 247 18.35 27.60 -2.34
N ARG A 248 19.47 26.97 -2.72
CA ARG A 248 19.53 25.91 -3.76
C ARG A 248 19.76 24.56 -3.09
N TYR A 249 18.96 23.58 -3.48
CA TYR A 249 19.05 22.25 -2.89
C TYR A 249 18.68 21.16 -3.90
N LYS A 250 18.86 19.90 -3.51
CA LYS A 250 18.30 18.76 -4.22
C LYS A 250 17.08 18.25 -3.48
N LYS A 251 16.06 17.87 -4.23
CA LYS A 251 14.79 17.39 -3.69
C LYS A 251 14.52 15.97 -4.14
N HIS A 252 14.07 15.16 -3.19
CA HIS A 252 13.80 13.75 -3.38
C HIS A 252 12.43 13.54 -4.04
N ALA A 253 12.33 12.53 -4.90
CA ALA A 253 11.08 12.04 -5.45
C ALA A 253 11.21 10.57 -5.84
N TRP A 254 10.10 9.84 -5.79
CA TRP A 254 10.02 8.46 -6.27
C TRP A 254 9.48 8.41 -7.68
N VAL A 255 10.13 7.65 -8.56
CA VAL A 255 9.68 7.44 -9.94
C VAL A 255 9.36 5.97 -10.17
N TYR A 256 8.09 5.68 -10.49
CA TYR A 256 7.67 4.38 -11.00
C TYR A 256 7.84 4.32 -12.52
N LEU A 257 8.46 3.24 -12.99
CA LEU A 257 8.68 2.93 -14.40
C LEU A 257 7.87 1.67 -14.74
N PRO A 258 7.03 1.70 -15.79
CA PRO A 258 6.14 0.58 -16.10
C PRO A 258 6.90 -0.66 -16.56
N ALA A 259 6.30 -1.84 -16.39
CA ALA A 259 6.90 -3.11 -16.76
C ALA A 259 7.39 -3.12 -18.22
N GLY A 260 8.67 -3.45 -18.43
CA GLY A 260 9.34 -3.39 -19.75
C GLY A 260 9.83 -2.01 -20.18
N TYR A 261 9.92 -1.02 -19.28
CA TYR A 261 10.60 0.26 -19.56
C TYR A 261 12.08 0.04 -19.91
N ASP A 262 12.51 0.54 -21.07
CA ASP A 262 13.91 0.54 -21.51
C ASP A 262 14.42 1.99 -21.61
N ALA A 263 15.42 2.34 -20.79
CA ALA A 263 16.03 3.66 -20.80
C ALA A 263 16.82 3.96 -22.10
N SER A 264 17.19 2.93 -22.87
CA SER A 264 17.91 3.05 -24.14
C SER A 264 16.99 3.26 -25.35
N ASP A 265 15.77 2.71 -25.34
CA ASP A 265 14.79 2.93 -26.41
C ASP A 265 14.10 4.29 -26.28
N LYS A 266 14.67 5.31 -26.91
CA LYS A 266 14.11 6.68 -26.92
C LYS A 266 12.85 6.85 -27.79
N ASN A 267 12.42 5.81 -28.52
CA ASN A 267 11.19 5.85 -29.32
C ASN A 267 9.96 5.50 -28.46
N THR A 268 10.08 4.52 -27.56
CA THR A 268 9.01 4.18 -26.62
C THR A 268 8.93 5.23 -25.51
N LYS A 269 7.87 6.05 -25.58
CA LYS A 269 7.57 7.13 -24.65
C LYS A 269 6.26 6.90 -23.91
N TYR A 270 6.21 7.30 -22.64
CA TYR A 270 5.08 7.08 -21.74
C TYR A 270 4.45 8.41 -21.31
N PRO A 271 3.12 8.48 -21.07
CA PRO A 271 2.51 9.58 -20.34
C PRO A 271 3.15 9.73 -18.95
N LEU A 272 3.00 10.92 -18.36
CA LEU A 272 3.54 11.26 -17.04
C LEU A 272 2.41 11.57 -16.05
N PHE A 273 2.39 10.87 -14.93
CA PHE A 273 1.49 11.14 -13.81
C PHE A 273 2.29 11.66 -12.60
N ILE A 274 2.06 12.90 -12.19
CA ILE A 274 2.63 13.51 -10.98
C ILE A 274 1.63 13.35 -9.83
N LEU A 275 2.11 12.89 -8.67
CA LEU A 275 1.29 12.57 -7.51
C LEU A 275 1.80 13.32 -6.26
N LEU A 276 0.92 14.07 -5.60
CA LEU A 276 1.23 14.94 -4.45
C LEU A 276 0.58 14.44 -3.15
N HIS A 277 1.23 14.74 -2.03
CA HIS A 277 0.78 14.43 -0.66
C HIS A 277 -0.02 15.59 -0.02
N GLY A 278 -0.52 15.39 1.20
CA GLY A 278 -1.25 16.40 1.99
C GLY A 278 -0.35 17.32 2.81
N SER A 279 -0.92 18.04 3.79
CA SER A 279 -0.12 18.86 4.73
C SER A 279 0.77 17.98 5.62
N LEU A 280 1.92 18.49 6.05
CA LEU A 280 2.85 17.83 7.01
C LEU A 280 3.34 16.44 6.55
N GLN A 281 3.42 16.25 5.23
CA GLN A 281 3.73 14.99 4.56
C GLN A 281 4.84 15.20 3.51
N ASN A 282 5.26 14.12 2.83
CA ASN A 282 6.31 14.17 1.79
C ASN A 282 6.11 13.07 0.73
N GLU A 283 7.05 12.92 -0.20
CA GLU A 283 6.97 11.96 -1.32
C GLU A 283 6.82 10.49 -0.88
N ASN A 284 7.28 10.12 0.33
CA ASN A 284 7.17 8.76 0.87
C ASN A 284 5.75 8.43 1.35
N THR A 285 4.89 9.44 1.55
CA THR A 285 3.55 9.29 2.11
C THR A 285 2.67 8.36 1.28
N TRP A 286 2.77 8.37 -0.05
CA TRP A 286 2.05 7.43 -0.92
C TRP A 286 2.59 6.00 -0.90
N GLY A 287 3.68 5.76 -0.16
CA GLY A 287 4.24 4.43 0.06
C GLY A 287 4.98 3.83 -1.14
N LEU A 288 5.15 4.59 -2.21
CA LEU A 288 5.98 4.19 -3.34
C LEU A 288 7.45 4.15 -2.89
N SER A 289 8.14 3.03 -3.12
CA SER A 289 9.59 2.95 -2.89
C SER A 289 10.21 1.82 -3.72
N ASN A 290 11.55 1.80 -3.77
CA ASN A 290 12.32 0.68 -4.31
C ASN A 290 12.55 -0.45 -3.29
N LYS A 291 11.86 -0.41 -2.14
CA LYS A 291 11.96 -1.39 -1.05
C LYS A 291 10.72 -2.29 -1.00
N GLY A 292 10.87 -3.49 -0.43
CA GLY A 292 9.79 -4.46 -0.30
C GLY A 292 9.13 -4.78 -1.65
N ARG A 293 7.79 -4.76 -1.71
CA ARG A 293 7.01 -4.89 -2.95
C ARG A 293 6.75 -3.54 -3.66
N GLY A 294 7.29 -2.43 -3.14
CA GLY A 294 7.11 -1.07 -3.67
C GLY A 294 5.74 -0.42 -3.42
N GLY A 295 4.91 -1.02 -2.55
CA GLY A 295 3.71 -0.40 -2.00
C GLY A 295 2.40 -0.65 -2.76
N LYS A 296 1.27 -0.41 -2.08
CA LYS A 296 -0.10 -0.55 -2.61
C LYS A 296 -0.30 0.08 -3.99
N ILE A 297 0.07 1.35 -4.18
CA ILE A 297 -0.13 2.03 -5.47
C ILE A 297 0.69 1.43 -6.60
N LYS A 298 1.86 0.83 -6.31
CA LYS A 298 2.61 0.06 -7.30
C LYS A 298 1.88 -1.22 -7.67
N GLY A 299 1.31 -1.93 -6.69
CA GLY A 299 0.47 -3.11 -6.93
C GLY A 299 -0.72 -2.80 -7.84
N TYR A 300 -1.40 -1.66 -7.64
CA TYR A 300 -2.47 -1.19 -8.52
C TYR A 300 -1.99 -0.95 -9.96
N MET A 301 -0.87 -0.24 -10.13
CA MET A 301 -0.29 0.05 -11.45
C MET A 301 0.17 -1.23 -12.15
N ASP A 302 0.93 -2.09 -11.48
CA ASP A 302 1.42 -3.37 -12.01
C ASP A 302 0.24 -4.23 -12.51
N ARG A 303 -0.79 -4.44 -11.67
CA ARG A 303 -1.95 -5.28 -12.02
C ARG A 303 -2.76 -4.71 -13.19
N GLY A 304 -3.10 -3.41 -13.15
CA GLY A 304 -3.90 -2.78 -14.20
C GLY A 304 -3.15 -2.68 -15.54
N MET A 305 -1.84 -2.46 -15.52
CA MET A 305 -1.01 -2.45 -16.73
C MET A 305 -0.76 -3.86 -17.29
N ALA A 306 -0.77 -4.88 -16.43
CA ALA A 306 -0.66 -6.28 -16.83
C ALA A 306 -1.96 -6.86 -17.40
N SER A 307 -3.14 -6.43 -16.92
CA SER A 307 -4.43 -6.76 -17.52
C SER A 307 -4.70 -5.98 -18.82
N GLY A 308 -4.04 -4.83 -18.99
CA GLY A 308 -4.22 -3.92 -20.13
C GLY A 308 -5.38 -2.94 -19.96
N GLU A 309 -5.96 -2.85 -18.76
CA GLU A 309 -7.06 -1.92 -18.45
C GLU A 309 -6.57 -0.50 -18.07
N VAL A 310 -5.30 -0.40 -17.68
CA VAL A 310 -4.54 0.84 -17.38
C VAL A 310 -3.45 1.02 -18.43
N GLU A 311 -3.41 2.19 -19.09
CA GLU A 311 -2.33 2.55 -20.03
C GLU A 311 -0.98 2.62 -19.30
N LYS A 312 0.10 2.19 -19.94
CA LYS A 312 1.44 2.29 -19.34
C LYS A 312 1.89 3.76 -19.25
N PHE A 313 2.09 4.25 -18.03
CA PHE A 313 2.63 5.59 -17.74
C PHE A 313 3.82 5.53 -16.77
N ILE A 314 4.62 6.60 -16.75
CA ILE A 314 5.59 6.89 -15.70
C ILE A 314 4.86 7.66 -14.60
N LEU A 315 5.07 7.30 -13.34
CA LEU A 315 4.54 8.07 -12.20
C LEU A 315 5.67 8.67 -11.38
N VAL A 316 5.48 9.91 -10.92
CA VAL A 316 6.41 10.63 -10.05
C VAL A 316 5.65 11.05 -8.79
N ALA A 317 5.93 10.41 -7.66
CA ALA A 317 5.49 10.87 -6.35
C ALA A 317 6.49 11.92 -5.85
N ALA A 318 6.02 13.16 -5.67
CA ALA A 318 6.87 14.32 -5.40
C ALA A 318 6.39 15.10 -4.17
N THR A 319 7.32 15.77 -3.48
CA THR A 319 6.96 16.70 -2.41
C THR A 319 6.42 18.01 -2.98
N GLY A 320 5.22 18.41 -2.56
CA GLY A 320 4.53 19.62 -3.00
C GLY A 320 4.98 20.92 -2.33
N VAL A 321 5.95 20.87 -1.41
CA VAL A 321 6.50 22.02 -0.66
C VAL A 321 7.73 22.58 -1.38
N SER A 322 7.66 23.80 -1.90
CA SER A 322 8.72 24.42 -2.72
C SER A 322 9.59 25.43 -1.94
N SER A 323 9.97 25.08 -0.72
CA SER A 323 10.95 25.81 0.09
C SER A 323 12.01 24.86 0.65
N LYS A 324 13.13 25.39 1.15
CA LYS A 324 14.23 24.58 1.69
C LYS A 324 13.85 23.75 2.93
N ASN A 325 12.76 24.11 3.60
CA ASN A 325 12.19 23.42 4.76
C ASN A 325 11.19 22.30 4.38
N TRP A 326 11.35 21.69 3.19
CA TRP A 326 10.52 20.60 2.70
C TRP A 326 10.83 19.26 3.38
N GLY A 327 9.80 18.43 3.57
CA GLY A 327 9.90 16.99 3.86
C GLY A 327 10.95 16.56 4.90
N PRO A 328 12.11 15.99 4.51
CA PRO A 328 13.15 15.55 5.45
C PRO A 328 13.90 16.71 6.12
N ASN A 329 13.80 17.95 5.60
CA ASN A 329 14.51 19.13 6.09
C ASN A 329 13.64 20.09 6.92
N GLY A 330 12.35 19.79 7.10
CA GLY A 330 11.44 20.62 7.90
C GLY A 330 10.05 19.99 8.01
N VAL A 331 9.24 20.41 8.99
CA VAL A 331 7.98 19.73 9.33
C VAL A 331 6.86 19.90 8.27
N GLY A 332 7.13 20.59 7.15
CA GLY A 332 6.17 20.75 6.05
C GLY A 332 4.99 21.65 6.38
N ASP A 333 5.14 22.56 7.35
CA ASP A 333 4.16 23.55 7.80
C ASP A 333 4.29 24.92 7.11
N ASP A 334 5.25 25.06 6.20
CA ASP A 334 5.41 26.23 5.33
C ASP A 334 4.25 26.31 4.31
N TYR A 335 3.12 26.85 4.76
CA TYR A 335 1.90 26.98 3.97
C TYR A 335 2.09 27.77 2.66
N PRO A 336 2.79 28.92 2.62
CA PRO A 336 3.12 29.62 1.37
C PRO A 336 3.88 28.76 0.36
N ALA A 337 4.80 27.90 0.81
CA ALA A 337 5.61 27.07 -0.09
C ALA A 337 4.82 26.02 -0.90
N TYR A 338 3.59 25.67 -0.49
CA TYR A 338 2.70 24.83 -1.32
C TYR A 338 2.10 25.62 -2.51
N GLU A 339 1.84 26.91 -2.34
CA GLU A 339 1.14 27.72 -3.35
C GLU A 339 2.06 28.14 -4.52
N VAL A 340 3.38 28.02 -4.34
CA VAL A 340 4.41 28.33 -5.38
C VAL A 340 4.93 27.08 -6.11
N PHE A 341 4.38 25.89 -5.84
CA PHE A 341 4.76 24.64 -6.52
C PHE A 341 4.61 24.67 -8.05
N GLY A 342 3.72 25.52 -8.59
CA GLY A 342 3.61 25.74 -10.03
C GLY A 342 4.88 26.27 -10.69
N GLN A 343 5.69 27.02 -9.93
CA GLN A 343 6.97 27.54 -10.42
C GLN A 343 8.03 26.43 -10.47
N GLU A 344 8.19 25.68 -9.38
CA GLU A 344 9.10 24.52 -9.30
C GLU A 344 8.75 23.46 -10.34
N LEU A 345 7.46 23.16 -10.50
CA LEU A 345 6.96 22.19 -11.47
C LEU A 345 7.39 22.55 -12.89
N ARG A 346 7.28 23.82 -13.27
CA ARG A 346 7.60 24.32 -14.62
C ARG A 346 9.09 24.46 -14.88
N ALA A 347 9.84 24.96 -13.90
CA ALA A 347 11.25 25.32 -14.07
C ALA A 347 12.19 24.14 -13.81
N ASP A 348 11.88 23.27 -12.85
CA ASP A 348 12.81 22.26 -12.35
C ASP A 348 12.28 20.83 -12.54
N LEU A 349 11.14 20.48 -11.94
CA LEU A 349 10.67 19.08 -11.88
C LEU A 349 10.29 18.52 -13.26
N LEU A 350 9.41 19.18 -14.02
CA LEU A 350 8.98 18.68 -15.32
C LEU A 350 10.13 18.66 -16.36
N PRO A 351 11.00 19.69 -16.45
CA PRO A 351 12.20 19.62 -17.28
C PRO A 351 13.16 18.51 -16.88
N TYR A 352 13.42 18.31 -15.57
CA TYR A 352 14.28 17.22 -15.08
C TYR A 352 13.72 15.85 -15.49
N ILE A 353 12.43 15.63 -15.28
CA ILE A 353 11.77 14.36 -15.62
C ILE A 353 11.83 14.10 -17.14
N ARG A 354 11.55 15.10 -17.99
CA ARG A 354 11.66 14.95 -19.46
C ARG A 354 13.10 14.73 -19.95
N ALA A 355 14.10 15.27 -19.25
CA ALA A 355 15.50 15.08 -19.61
C ALA A 355 16.04 13.68 -19.24
N ASN A 356 15.52 13.08 -18.17
CA ASN A 356 16.05 11.81 -17.63
C ASN A 356 15.20 10.58 -18.00
N PHE A 357 13.91 10.75 -18.32
CA PHE A 357 12.98 9.65 -18.59
C PHE A 357 12.26 9.79 -19.94
N ASN A 358 11.82 8.67 -20.52
CA ASN A 358 11.18 8.64 -21.83
C ASN A 358 9.71 9.09 -21.74
N VAL A 359 9.47 10.40 -21.62
CA VAL A 359 8.14 10.99 -21.45
C VAL A 359 7.53 11.45 -22.78
N LYS A 360 6.22 11.22 -22.97
CA LYS A 360 5.42 11.76 -24.09
C LYS A 360 5.25 13.27 -23.91
N GLU A 361 5.40 14.02 -25.01
CA GLU A 361 5.17 15.46 -25.02
C GLU A 361 3.68 15.83 -25.07
N GLY A 362 3.38 17.08 -24.72
CA GLY A 362 2.02 17.64 -24.78
C GLY A 362 1.19 17.38 -23.52
N ARG A 363 0.37 18.36 -23.16
CA ARG A 363 -0.43 18.41 -21.93
C ARG A 363 -1.39 17.24 -21.71
N ASP A 364 -1.93 16.68 -22.79
CA ASP A 364 -2.89 15.57 -22.75
C ASP A 364 -2.22 14.26 -22.26
N ASN A 365 -0.88 14.17 -22.36
CA ASN A 365 -0.04 13.10 -21.81
C ASN A 365 0.46 13.38 -20.39
N VAL A 366 -0.01 14.44 -19.72
CA VAL A 366 0.37 14.77 -18.34
C VAL A 366 -0.85 14.75 -17.42
N ALA A 367 -0.70 14.10 -16.27
CA ALA A 367 -1.65 14.08 -15.17
C ALA A 367 -1.05 14.65 -13.89
N LEU A 368 -1.88 15.31 -13.08
CA LEU A 368 -1.56 15.74 -11.72
C LEU A 368 -2.67 15.29 -10.77
N ALA A 369 -2.32 14.68 -9.65
CA ALA A 369 -3.28 14.41 -8.59
C ALA A 369 -2.67 14.60 -7.20
N GLY A 370 -3.52 14.68 -6.19
CA GLY A 370 -3.06 14.62 -4.81
C GLY A 370 -4.16 14.47 -3.79
N LEU A 371 -3.73 14.09 -2.58
CA LEU A 371 -4.60 13.96 -1.41
C LEU A 371 -4.58 15.26 -0.59
N SER A 372 -5.71 15.60 0.06
CA SER A 372 -5.83 16.75 0.96
C SER A 372 -5.26 18.04 0.34
N ARG A 373 -4.27 18.68 0.97
CA ARG A 373 -3.57 19.86 0.43
C ARG A 373 -2.99 19.64 -0.99
N GLY A 374 -2.47 18.46 -1.33
CA GLY A 374 -2.03 18.14 -2.69
C GLY A 374 -3.18 18.04 -3.70
N GLY A 375 -4.38 17.67 -3.24
CA GLY A 375 -5.61 17.80 -4.03
C GLY A 375 -6.01 19.25 -4.24
N GLY A 376 -5.86 20.09 -3.20
CA GLY A 376 -5.96 21.54 -3.31
C GLY A 376 -4.96 22.14 -4.32
N GLN A 377 -3.69 21.71 -4.28
CA GLN A 377 -2.68 22.07 -5.29
C GLN A 377 -3.05 21.57 -6.69
N THR A 378 -3.68 20.40 -6.81
CA THR A 378 -4.14 19.90 -8.12
C THR A 378 -5.13 20.87 -8.77
N MET A 379 -6.02 21.48 -7.99
CA MET A 379 -6.91 22.54 -8.48
C MET A 379 -6.18 23.89 -8.63
N ASN A 380 -5.55 24.40 -7.56
CA ASN A 380 -4.99 25.76 -7.50
C ASN A 380 -3.71 25.96 -8.31
N ILE A 381 -2.92 24.91 -8.52
CA ILE A 381 -1.71 24.89 -9.32
C ILE A 381 -1.99 24.22 -10.67
N GLY A 382 -2.52 23.00 -10.65
CA GLY A 382 -2.74 22.21 -11.86
C GLY A 382 -3.72 22.88 -12.83
N VAL A 383 -4.98 23.00 -12.43
CA VAL A 383 -6.04 23.55 -13.28
C VAL A 383 -5.96 25.08 -13.38
N LYS A 384 -5.66 25.78 -12.28
CA LYS A 384 -5.67 27.26 -12.22
C LYS A 384 -4.37 27.93 -12.69
N GLN A 385 -3.21 27.25 -12.65
CA GLN A 385 -1.93 27.85 -13.07
C GLN A 385 -1.20 27.06 -14.17
N CYS A 386 -1.54 25.79 -14.43
CA CYS A 386 -0.77 24.89 -15.30
C CYS A 386 -1.59 24.17 -16.37
N LEU A 387 -2.77 24.70 -16.73
CA LEU A 387 -3.67 24.06 -17.70
C LEU A 387 -3.10 23.98 -19.12
N ASP A 388 -2.11 24.79 -19.46
CA ASP A 388 -1.31 24.74 -20.70
C ASP A 388 -0.36 23.53 -20.79
N ILE A 389 0.07 22.97 -19.65
CA ILE A 389 1.02 21.84 -19.59
C ILE A 389 0.43 20.55 -18.99
N ILE A 390 -0.78 20.59 -18.42
CA ILE A 390 -1.47 19.44 -17.82
C ILE A 390 -2.93 19.43 -18.27
N ALA A 391 -3.49 18.25 -18.53
CA ALA A 391 -4.89 18.10 -18.95
C ALA A 391 -5.71 17.13 -18.10
N ASN A 392 -5.07 16.29 -17.27
CA ASN A 392 -5.71 15.25 -16.49
C ASN A 392 -5.50 15.52 -15.01
N PHE A 393 -6.57 15.54 -14.21
CA PHE A 393 -6.52 15.98 -12.82
C PHE A 393 -7.29 15.03 -11.90
N ALA A 394 -6.81 14.82 -10.67
CA ALA A 394 -7.62 14.17 -9.64
C ALA A 394 -7.43 14.72 -8.23
N THR A 395 -8.53 14.85 -7.50
CA THR A 395 -8.55 15.37 -6.14
C THR A 395 -9.07 14.30 -5.17
N TYR A 396 -8.30 14.04 -4.10
CA TYR A 396 -8.70 13.08 -3.08
C TYR A 396 -8.83 13.77 -1.72
N SER A 397 -10.04 13.88 -1.18
CA SER A 397 -10.37 14.69 0.01
C SER A 397 -9.79 16.12 -0.04
N ALA A 398 -9.87 16.79 -1.19
CA ALA A 398 -9.29 18.12 -1.34
C ALA A 398 -10.07 19.20 -0.57
N PRO A 399 -9.40 20.24 -0.02
CA PRO A 399 -10.07 21.48 0.32
C PRO A 399 -10.55 22.14 -0.99
N VAL A 400 -11.82 22.51 -1.04
CA VAL A 400 -12.46 23.14 -2.21
C VAL A 400 -12.78 24.60 -1.92
N SER A 401 -12.64 25.45 -2.95
CA SER A 401 -13.04 26.86 -2.93
C SER A 401 -14.51 27.02 -3.35
N ASN A 402 -15.03 28.26 -3.30
CA ASN A 402 -16.28 28.58 -3.98
C ASN A 402 -16.15 28.23 -5.47
N ALA A 403 -17.03 27.36 -5.98
CA ALA A 403 -16.89 26.82 -7.33
C ALA A 403 -17.20 27.85 -8.42
N ASP A 404 -18.15 28.75 -8.21
CA ASP A 404 -18.51 29.81 -9.19
C ASP A 404 -17.35 30.79 -9.39
N GLU A 405 -16.77 31.28 -8.28
CA GLU A 405 -15.60 32.17 -8.31
C GLU A 405 -14.39 31.48 -8.97
N TYR A 406 -14.16 30.22 -8.62
CA TYR A 406 -13.07 29.41 -9.16
C TYR A 406 -13.21 29.16 -10.67
N ILE A 407 -14.40 28.79 -11.15
CA ILE A 407 -14.71 28.63 -12.57
C ILE A 407 -14.52 29.95 -13.31
N ALA A 408 -15.09 31.05 -12.78
CA ALA A 408 -15.04 32.36 -13.42
C ALA A 408 -13.60 32.88 -13.57
N GLU A 409 -12.74 32.67 -12.57
CA GLU A 409 -11.33 33.07 -12.63
C GLU A 409 -10.55 32.33 -13.73
N ILE A 410 -10.82 31.04 -13.92
CA ILE A 410 -10.12 30.20 -14.91
C ILE A 410 -10.65 30.46 -16.33
N ASP A 411 -11.96 30.64 -16.48
CA ASP A 411 -12.57 31.01 -17.76
C ASP A 411 -12.29 32.47 -18.16
N ALA A 412 -11.87 33.32 -17.23
CA ALA A 412 -11.37 34.67 -17.52
C ALA A 412 -9.86 34.74 -17.87
N ASN A 413 -9.12 33.62 -17.80
CA ASN A 413 -7.69 33.61 -18.08
C ASN A 413 -7.41 33.35 -19.59
N PRO A 414 -6.98 34.37 -20.37
CA PRO A 414 -6.80 34.24 -21.82
C PRO A 414 -5.65 33.30 -22.20
N ALA A 415 -4.71 33.01 -21.28
CA ALA A 415 -3.66 32.01 -21.52
C ALA A 415 -4.22 30.59 -21.67
N PHE A 416 -5.46 30.36 -21.23
CA PHE A 416 -6.15 29.07 -21.27
C PHE A 416 -7.33 29.03 -22.25
N ASP A 417 -7.48 30.02 -23.13
CA ASP A 417 -8.54 30.03 -24.14
C ASP A 417 -8.51 28.76 -25.00
N GLY A 418 -9.67 28.10 -25.12
CA GLY A 418 -9.83 26.83 -25.85
C GLY A 418 -9.27 25.57 -25.15
N LEU A 419 -8.49 25.69 -24.06
CA LEU A 419 -7.91 24.52 -23.38
C LEU A 419 -8.95 23.75 -22.55
N LYS A 420 -9.19 22.49 -22.91
CA LYS A 420 -10.08 21.59 -22.18
C LYS A 420 -9.36 20.79 -21.10
N ILE A 421 -10.07 20.50 -20.02
CA ILE A 421 -9.68 19.50 -19.02
C ILE A 421 -10.11 18.15 -19.58
N LYS A 422 -9.17 17.27 -19.92
CA LYS A 422 -9.44 15.95 -20.51
C LYS A 422 -10.13 15.03 -19.51
N ASN A 423 -9.59 14.96 -18.30
CA ASN A 423 -10.12 14.14 -17.22
C ASN A 423 -10.07 14.95 -15.93
N LEU A 424 -11.17 14.98 -15.17
CA LEU A 424 -11.16 15.38 -13.76
C LEU A 424 -11.84 14.28 -12.93
N TYR A 425 -11.13 13.77 -11.93
CA TYR A 425 -11.69 12.87 -10.91
C TYR A 425 -11.75 13.58 -9.56
N ALA A 426 -12.79 13.33 -8.78
CA ALA A 426 -12.90 13.81 -7.40
C ALA A 426 -13.40 12.71 -6.46
N ASN A 427 -12.81 12.57 -5.27
CA ASN A 427 -13.45 11.78 -4.21
C ASN A 427 -13.30 12.39 -2.82
N CYS A 428 -14.25 12.07 -1.94
CA CYS A 428 -14.25 12.46 -0.54
C CYS A 428 -15.03 11.42 0.28
N GLY A 429 -14.71 11.29 1.57
CA GLY A 429 -15.43 10.40 2.48
C GLY A 429 -16.57 11.11 3.21
N THR A 430 -17.69 10.44 3.50
CA THR A 430 -18.86 11.08 4.15
C THR A 430 -18.63 11.46 5.61
N ALA A 431 -17.59 10.91 6.25
CA ALA A 431 -17.12 11.26 7.59
C ALA A 431 -15.83 12.12 7.56
N ASP A 432 -15.42 12.61 6.39
CA ASP A 432 -14.31 13.54 6.25
C ASP A 432 -14.70 14.94 6.75
N ARG A 433 -13.82 15.58 7.51
CA ARG A 433 -13.97 16.98 7.97
C ARG A 433 -14.08 17.99 6.82
N LEU A 434 -13.71 17.62 5.60
CA LEU A 434 -13.83 18.42 4.37
C LEU A 434 -15.04 18.04 3.51
N TYR A 435 -15.92 17.16 3.99
CA TYR A 435 -17.08 16.68 3.21
C TYR A 435 -18.16 17.75 2.99
N GLU A 436 -18.40 18.66 3.94
CA GLU A 436 -19.53 19.60 3.88
C GLU A 436 -19.60 20.43 2.56
N PRO A 437 -18.52 21.08 2.08
CA PRO A 437 -18.55 21.83 0.82
C PRO A 437 -18.40 20.94 -0.44
N TYR A 438 -18.05 19.65 -0.30
CA TYR A 438 -17.67 18.78 -1.42
C TYR A 438 -18.84 18.50 -2.39
N PRO A 439 -20.08 18.14 -1.96
CA PRO A 439 -21.19 17.90 -2.88
C PRO A 439 -21.54 19.11 -3.75
N ALA A 440 -21.51 20.33 -3.20
CA ALA A 440 -21.79 21.54 -3.96
C ALA A 440 -20.73 21.80 -5.04
N PHE A 441 -19.45 21.66 -4.67
CA PHE A 441 -18.33 21.75 -5.63
C PHE A 441 -18.46 20.71 -6.76
N VAL A 442 -18.79 19.46 -6.43
CA VAL A 442 -18.99 18.37 -7.40
C VAL A 442 -20.11 18.68 -8.40
N GLU A 443 -21.24 19.25 -7.94
CA GLU A 443 -22.35 19.62 -8.82
C GLU A 443 -22.00 20.78 -9.77
N GLU A 444 -21.18 21.75 -9.36
CA GLU A 444 -20.70 22.79 -10.28
C GLU A 444 -19.63 22.27 -11.25
N MET A 445 -18.72 21.39 -10.82
CA MET A 445 -17.77 20.73 -11.73
C MET A 445 -18.49 19.90 -12.82
N LYS A 446 -19.62 19.25 -12.51
CA LYS A 446 -20.46 18.54 -13.50
C LYS A 446 -21.02 19.47 -14.58
N LYS A 447 -21.25 20.74 -14.28
CA LYS A 447 -21.81 21.74 -15.22
C LYS A 447 -20.74 22.50 -15.99
N TRP A 448 -19.48 22.43 -15.57
CA TRP A 448 -18.41 23.21 -16.17
C TRP A 448 -17.99 22.65 -17.53
N ASN A 449 -18.47 23.29 -18.60
CA ASN A 449 -18.23 22.92 -20.01
C ASN A 449 -16.74 22.84 -20.44
N ARG A 450 -15.78 23.14 -19.55
CA ARG A 450 -14.35 22.95 -19.80
C ARG A 450 -13.88 21.51 -19.57
N ILE A 451 -14.61 20.71 -18.78
CA ILE A 451 -14.27 19.32 -18.48
C ILE A 451 -14.92 18.39 -19.53
N GLU A 452 -14.10 17.57 -20.21
CA GLU A 452 -14.56 16.56 -21.18
C GLU A 452 -15.07 15.28 -20.51
N ASN A 453 -14.37 14.82 -19.46
CA ASN A 453 -14.72 13.62 -18.70
C ASN A 453 -14.59 13.90 -17.19
N PHE A 454 -15.72 14.00 -16.50
CA PHE A 454 -15.78 14.13 -15.05
C PHE A 454 -16.26 12.83 -14.41
N LYS A 455 -15.57 12.38 -13.37
CA LYS A 455 -16.00 11.26 -12.51
C LYS A 455 -15.87 11.65 -11.05
N GLU A 456 -16.75 11.12 -10.22
CA GLU A 456 -16.65 11.26 -8.77
C GLU A 456 -16.89 9.95 -8.05
N TYR A 457 -16.42 9.88 -6.81
CA TYR A 457 -16.82 8.84 -5.86
C TYR A 457 -17.00 9.43 -4.46
N THR A 458 -18.16 9.22 -3.85
CA THR A 458 -18.39 9.53 -2.45
C THR A 458 -18.21 8.26 -1.62
N TYR A 459 -17.19 8.22 -0.76
CA TYR A 459 -16.83 7.02 0.03
C TYR A 459 -17.69 6.95 1.31
N PRO A 460 -18.61 5.98 1.45
CA PRO A 460 -19.47 5.88 2.64
C PRO A 460 -18.66 5.59 3.90
N ASP A 461 -18.94 6.34 4.98
CA ASP A 461 -18.24 6.30 6.28
C ASP A 461 -16.73 6.58 6.22
N GLY A 462 -16.22 6.98 5.04
CA GLY A 462 -14.82 7.32 4.83
C GLY A 462 -14.43 8.59 5.59
N THR A 463 -13.30 8.54 6.29
CA THR A 463 -12.70 9.68 6.99
C THR A 463 -11.61 10.33 6.13
N HIS A 464 -10.90 11.31 6.69
CA HIS A 464 -9.78 12.00 6.03
C HIS A 464 -8.49 11.15 6.03
N ASP A 465 -8.54 9.97 5.39
CA ASP A 465 -7.51 8.94 5.51
C ASP A 465 -7.32 8.09 4.22
N PHE A 466 -6.24 7.30 4.19
CA PHE A 466 -5.76 6.53 3.05
C PHE A 466 -6.76 5.60 2.35
N PRO A 467 -7.71 4.93 3.01
CA PRO A 467 -8.70 4.11 2.29
C PRO A 467 -9.47 4.91 1.23
N VAL A 468 -9.79 6.18 1.51
CA VAL A 468 -10.40 7.10 0.54
C VAL A 468 -9.41 7.46 -0.55
N TRP A 469 -8.16 7.80 -0.22
CA TRP A 469 -7.16 8.26 -1.18
C TRP A 469 -6.67 7.16 -2.13
N TYR A 470 -6.52 5.93 -1.64
CA TYR A 470 -6.21 4.75 -2.45
C TYR A 470 -7.35 4.41 -3.42
N LYS A 471 -8.62 4.50 -2.98
CA LYS A 471 -9.78 4.35 -3.86
C LYS A 471 -9.79 5.41 -4.97
N GLY A 472 -9.43 6.64 -4.65
CA GLY A 472 -9.32 7.73 -5.62
C GLY A 472 -8.21 7.50 -6.64
N PHE A 473 -7.02 7.13 -6.17
CA PHE A 473 -5.89 6.76 -7.02
C PHE A 473 -6.24 5.59 -7.96
N TYR A 474 -6.86 4.54 -7.43
CA TYR A 474 -7.27 3.37 -8.19
C TYR A 474 -8.23 3.74 -9.33
N ASP A 475 -9.33 4.43 -9.03
CA ASP A 475 -10.29 4.84 -10.07
C ASP A 475 -9.64 5.73 -11.14
N PHE A 476 -8.73 6.61 -10.75
CA PHE A 476 -8.10 7.57 -11.66
C PHE A 476 -7.10 6.93 -12.63
N ILE A 477 -6.30 5.95 -12.20
CA ILE A 477 -5.39 5.25 -13.13
C ILE A 477 -6.16 4.45 -14.19
N TYR A 478 -7.37 3.97 -13.87
CA TYR A 478 -8.30 3.35 -14.84
C TYR A 478 -9.09 4.36 -15.70
N MET A 479 -8.89 5.67 -15.50
CA MET A 479 -9.55 6.76 -16.23
C MET A 479 -8.62 7.45 -17.24
N ILE A 480 -7.37 7.69 -16.87
CA ILE A 480 -6.43 8.55 -17.63
C ILE A 480 -5.75 7.86 -18.81
N PHE A 481 -5.26 8.69 -19.74
CA PHE A 481 -4.43 8.33 -20.89
C PHE A 481 -4.99 7.26 -21.85
N LYS A 482 -6.28 6.96 -21.78
CA LYS A 482 -6.93 6.02 -22.70
C LYS A 482 -6.90 6.58 -24.12
N ASN A 483 -6.25 5.84 -25.02
CA ASN A 483 -6.16 6.18 -26.43
C ASN A 483 -7.53 5.89 -27.09
N ASN A 484 -8.29 6.94 -27.43
CA ASN A 484 -9.58 6.81 -28.14
C ASN A 484 -9.44 6.25 -29.58
N GLU A 485 -8.23 5.99 -30.06
CA GLU A 485 -7.96 5.46 -31.40
C GLU A 485 -8.08 3.93 -31.52
N THR A 486 -8.11 3.19 -30.39
CA THR A 486 -8.20 1.72 -30.39
C THR A 486 -9.61 1.14 -30.34
N GLU A 487 -10.67 1.96 -30.33
CA GLU A 487 -12.06 1.49 -30.55
C GLU A 487 -12.39 1.25 -32.03
N THR A 488 -11.50 0.56 -32.75
CA THR A 488 -11.93 -0.19 -33.93
C THR A 488 -12.56 -1.49 -33.42
N PRO A 489 -13.86 -1.77 -33.69
CA PRO A 489 -14.46 -3.01 -33.23
C PRO A 489 -13.73 -4.20 -33.88
N LYS A 490 -13.09 -5.03 -33.05
CA LYS A 490 -12.47 -6.27 -33.51
C LYS A 490 -13.53 -7.08 -34.28
N PRO A 491 -13.22 -7.63 -35.47
CA PRO A 491 -14.16 -8.48 -36.19
C PRO A 491 -14.60 -9.62 -35.27
N VAL A 492 -15.92 -9.83 -35.16
CA VAL A 492 -16.46 -10.95 -34.38
C VAL A 492 -16.03 -12.25 -35.05
N GLU A 493 -15.04 -12.91 -34.47
CA GLU A 493 -14.55 -14.20 -34.94
C GLU A 493 -15.62 -15.26 -34.63
N ASN A 494 -16.28 -15.75 -35.68
CA ASN A 494 -17.36 -16.73 -35.57
C ASN A 494 -16.82 -18.08 -35.05
N GLN A 495 -16.89 -18.28 -33.73
CA GLN A 495 -16.73 -19.60 -33.13
C GLN A 495 -17.89 -20.54 -33.57
N PRO A 496 -17.65 -21.86 -33.78
CA PRO A 496 -18.64 -22.74 -34.38
C PRO A 496 -19.84 -23.02 -33.47
N SER A 497 -21.06 -23.08 -34.03
CA SER A 497 -22.28 -23.37 -33.28
C SER A 497 -22.26 -24.76 -32.63
N THR A 498 -22.32 -24.83 -31.30
CA THR A 498 -22.54 -26.08 -30.57
C THR A 498 -24.04 -26.34 -30.42
N THR A 499 -24.51 -27.41 -31.07
CA THR A 499 -25.93 -27.79 -31.09
C THR A 499 -26.40 -28.24 -29.69
N PRO A 500 -27.57 -27.78 -29.19
CA PRO A 500 -28.09 -28.23 -27.90
C PRO A 500 -28.50 -29.71 -27.93
N VAL A 501 -28.01 -30.49 -26.97
CA VAL A 501 -28.39 -31.90 -26.78
C VAL A 501 -29.81 -32.00 -26.19
N ASN A 502 -30.72 -32.63 -26.92
CA ASN A 502 -32.10 -32.90 -26.48
C ASN A 502 -32.15 -33.72 -25.19
N LYS A 503 -32.84 -33.23 -24.15
CA LYS A 503 -33.31 -34.05 -23.03
C LYS A 503 -34.79 -34.41 -23.19
N CYS A 504 -35.06 -35.71 -23.20
CA CYS A 504 -36.38 -36.30 -23.44
C CYS A 504 -37.38 -35.99 -22.30
N LYS A 505 -38.66 -35.74 -22.66
CA LYS A 505 -39.82 -35.89 -21.76
C LYS A 505 -40.84 -36.81 -22.42
N THR A 506 -41.19 -37.89 -21.74
CA THR A 506 -42.09 -38.95 -22.22
C THR A 506 -43.57 -38.54 -22.14
N LYS A 507 -44.34 -38.94 -23.15
CA LYS A 507 -45.79 -38.74 -23.20
C LYS A 507 -46.51 -39.75 -22.28
N LYS A 508 -47.57 -39.32 -21.59
CA LYS A 508 -48.66 -40.21 -21.16
C LYS A 508 -49.83 -40.08 -22.15
N VAL A 509 -50.38 -41.21 -22.55
CA VAL A 509 -51.58 -41.31 -23.39
C VAL A 509 -52.73 -41.80 -22.50
N VAL A 510 -53.90 -41.17 -22.62
CA VAL A 510 -55.18 -41.71 -22.14
C VAL A 510 -56.19 -41.49 -23.26
N THR A 511 -56.92 -42.55 -23.61
CA THR A 511 -57.83 -42.57 -24.76
C THR A 511 -59.20 -43.08 -24.32
N VAL A 512 -60.27 -42.26 -24.45
CA VAL A 512 -61.64 -42.79 -24.63
C VAL A 512 -62.44 -41.93 -25.63
N THR A 513 -63.04 -42.67 -26.54
CA THR A 513 -63.96 -42.45 -27.67
C THR A 513 -65.09 -41.39 -27.57
N LYS A 514 -65.51 -40.90 -28.76
CA LYS A 514 -66.61 -39.96 -29.07
C LYS A 514 -68.04 -40.47 -28.80
N CYS A 515 -68.97 -39.53 -28.53
CA CYS A 515 -70.33 -39.33 -29.11
C CYS A 515 -71.22 -38.50 -28.12
N LYS A 516 -72.26 -37.72 -28.47
CA LYS A 516 -72.92 -37.31 -29.74
C LYS A 516 -73.82 -36.06 -29.48
N ALA A 517 -74.11 -35.29 -30.54
CA ALA A 517 -75.38 -34.58 -30.83
C ALA A 517 -75.91 -33.35 -30.01
N LYS A 518 -76.13 -32.28 -30.79
CA LYS A 518 -77.29 -31.33 -30.84
C LYS A 518 -77.66 -30.41 -29.65
N LYS A 519 -77.58 -29.10 -29.96
CA LYS A 519 -78.65 -28.07 -29.90
C LYS A 519 -79.74 -28.18 -28.82
N ASN A 520 -79.91 -27.10 -28.05
CA ASN A 520 -80.69 -25.95 -28.54
C ASN A 520 -79.94 -24.63 -28.28
#